data_AF-A0ABD2TWS6-F1
#
_entry.id   AF-A0ABD2TWS6-F1
#
_cell.length_a   1.000
_cell.length_b   1.000
_cell.length_c   1.000
_cell.angle_alpha   90.00
_cell.angle_beta   90.00
_cell.angle_gamma   90.00
#
_symmetry.space_group_name_H-M   'P 1'
#
loop_
_entity.id
_entity.type
_entity.pdbx_description
1 polymer ?
#
loop_
_entity_poly.entity_id
_entity_poly.type
_entity_poly.pdbx_seq_one_letter_code
_entity_poly.pdbx_strand_id
1 'polypeptide(L)'
;MSVFEGKSVVFNYKRKYILGLWEEICGKLSRTFLDNISSYKDDIYEIFKEMSEMNLLDLSPLKSLVDSLFDHATSYDQEHSNFVDKAHEDKKMELISNAKERLQLFKVEEGEKAKQVSSNKKSLKKVKRKLATLQGKRKGLEIVLKAARKKVEEIQAKILATEDEIFSYENMISLTLEDSIRLEQKRECLEASHQDLTNYKLRLD
;
A
#
# COMPACT_ATOMS: atom_id res chain seq x y z
N MET A 1 5.38 98.72 6.22
CA MET A 1 3.99 98.30 6.50
C MET A 1 3.58 97.27 5.48
N SER A 2 3.09 96.11 5.92
CA SER A 2 2.54 95.08 5.02
C SER A 2 1.15 95.54 4.57
N VAL A 3 0.94 95.69 3.26
CA VAL A 3 -0.36 96.04 2.69
C VAL A 3 -1.21 94.76 2.64
N PHE A 4 -2.33 94.74 3.35
CA PHE A 4 -3.28 93.63 3.28
C PHE A 4 -4.02 93.70 1.94
N GLU A 5 -3.79 92.72 1.07
CA GLU A 5 -4.36 92.69 -0.27
C GLU A 5 -5.42 91.59 -0.40
N GLY A 6 -6.70 91.95 -0.24
CA GLY A 6 -7.81 91.00 -0.21
C GLY A 6 -7.91 90.08 -1.44
N LYS A 7 -7.47 90.53 -2.62
CA LYS A 7 -7.44 89.71 -3.85
C LYS A 7 -6.54 88.48 -3.70
N SER A 8 -5.40 88.62 -3.02
CA SER A 8 -4.46 87.51 -2.76
C SER A 8 -5.07 86.46 -1.83
N VAL A 9 -5.84 86.90 -0.82
CA VAL A 9 -6.54 86.02 0.12
C VAL A 9 -7.59 85.18 -0.61
N VAL A 10 -8.45 85.82 -1.41
CA VAL A 10 -9.48 85.13 -2.20
C VAL A 10 -8.86 84.12 -3.18
N PHE A 11 -7.80 84.52 -3.88
CA PHE A 11 -7.06 83.63 -4.79
C PHE A 11 -6.53 82.39 -4.07
N ASN A 12 -5.90 82.57 -2.91
CA ASN A 12 -5.33 81.47 -2.12
C ASN A 12 -6.40 80.48 -1.63
N TYR A 13 -7.56 80.97 -1.20
CA TYR A 13 -8.67 80.10 -0.79
C TYR A 13 -9.23 79.28 -1.96
N LYS A 14 -9.48 79.91 -3.12
CA LYS A 14 -9.93 79.20 -4.33
C LYS A 14 -8.90 78.16 -4.79
N ARG A 15 -7.61 78.50 -4.75
CA ARG A 15 -6.53 77.56 -5.09
C ARG A 15 -6.53 76.35 -4.15
N LYS A 16 -6.65 76.58 -2.84
CA LYS A 16 -6.68 75.51 -1.84
C LYS A 16 -7.88 74.58 -2.04
N TYR A 17 -9.03 75.13 -2.41
CA TYR A 17 -10.23 74.35 -2.71
C TYR A 17 -10.02 73.42 -3.91
N ILE A 18 -9.52 73.95 -5.04
CA ILE A 18 -9.23 73.16 -6.25
C ILE A 18 -8.21 72.05 -5.95
N LEU A 19 -7.14 72.36 -5.21
CA LEU A 19 -6.14 71.35 -4.83
C LEU A 19 -6.73 70.24 -3.94
N GLY A 20 -7.62 70.60 -2.99
CA GLY A 20 -8.29 69.62 -2.14
C GLY A 20 -9.19 68.67 -2.94
N LEU A 21 -9.96 69.19 -3.90
CA LEU A 21 -10.77 68.34 -4.79
C LEU A 21 -9.91 67.39 -5.63
N TRP A 22 -8.77 67.87 -6.14
CA TRP A 22 -7.85 67.03 -6.89
C TRP A 22 -7.23 65.92 -6.04
N GLU A 23 -6.82 66.22 -4.81
CA GLU A 23 -6.30 65.22 -3.87
C GLU A 23 -7.32 64.12 -3.56
N GLU A 24 -8.60 64.46 -3.41
CA GLU A 24 -9.67 63.48 -3.21
C GLU A 24 -9.85 62.57 -4.44
N ILE A 25 -9.82 63.15 -5.65
CA ILE A 25 -9.87 62.36 -6.90
C ILE A 25 -8.68 61.39 -6.97
N CYS A 26 -7.45 61.87 -6.76
CA CYS A 26 -6.26 61.02 -6.74
C CYS A 26 -6.33 59.93 -5.66
N GLY A 27 -6.80 60.29 -4.46
CA GLY A 27 -6.98 59.38 -3.34
C GLY A 27 -8.01 58.30 -3.63
N LYS A 28 -9.09 58.63 -4.35
CA LYS A 28 -10.09 57.66 -4.79
C LYS A 28 -9.54 56.74 -5.86
N LEU A 29 -8.94 57.28 -6.92
CA LEU A 29 -8.40 56.51 -8.04
C LEU A 29 -7.28 55.54 -7.60
N SER A 30 -6.40 55.96 -6.70
CA SER A 30 -5.30 55.11 -6.20
C SER A 30 -5.75 53.91 -5.37
N ARG A 31 -6.98 53.95 -4.81
CA ARG A 31 -7.56 52.86 -4.01
C ARG A 31 -8.52 51.97 -4.80
N THR A 32 -8.80 52.33 -6.04
CA THR A 32 -9.72 51.62 -6.92
C THR A 32 -8.97 50.57 -7.73
N PHE A 33 -9.53 49.36 -7.82
CA PHE A 33 -9.03 48.34 -8.76
C PHE A 33 -9.26 48.78 -10.21
N LEU A 34 -8.32 48.45 -11.10
CA LEU A 34 -8.34 48.85 -12.52
C LEU A 34 -9.70 48.58 -13.19
N ASP A 35 -10.25 47.38 -12.97
CA ASP A 35 -11.53 46.90 -13.52
C ASP A 35 -12.77 47.71 -13.06
N ASN A 36 -12.60 48.64 -12.12
CA ASN A 36 -13.68 49.47 -11.59
C ASN A 36 -13.46 50.97 -11.86
N ILE A 37 -12.36 51.37 -12.51
CA ILE A 37 -12.04 52.79 -12.72
C ILE A 37 -13.11 53.47 -13.59
N SER A 38 -13.59 52.80 -14.64
CA SER A 38 -14.61 53.32 -15.57
C SER A 38 -15.91 53.74 -14.86
N SER A 39 -16.26 53.08 -13.77
CA SER A 39 -17.48 53.36 -12.99
C SER A 39 -17.50 54.76 -12.34
N TYR A 40 -16.34 55.39 -12.14
CA TYR A 40 -16.21 56.70 -11.51
C TYR A 40 -16.17 57.86 -12.51
N LYS A 41 -16.39 57.60 -13.79
CA LYS A 41 -16.28 58.58 -14.87
C LYS A 41 -17.14 59.81 -14.59
N ASP A 42 -18.43 59.60 -14.40
CA ASP A 42 -19.40 60.69 -14.24
C ASP A 42 -19.15 61.50 -12.96
N ASP A 43 -18.90 60.81 -11.84
CA ASP A 43 -18.60 61.44 -10.54
C ASP A 43 -17.34 62.33 -10.63
N ILE A 44 -16.28 61.86 -11.29
CA ILE A 44 -15.04 62.62 -11.45
C ILE A 44 -15.24 63.82 -12.39
N TYR A 45 -16.02 63.68 -13.48
CA TYR A 45 -16.35 64.81 -14.34
C TYR A 45 -17.20 65.87 -13.64
N GLU A 46 -18.09 65.47 -12.73
CA GLU A 46 -18.87 66.41 -11.92
C GLU A 46 -17.95 67.28 -11.05
N ILE A 47 -16.97 66.66 -10.37
CA ILE A 47 -15.97 67.39 -9.57
C ILE A 47 -15.12 68.29 -10.47
N PHE A 48 -14.71 67.83 -11.65
CA PHE A 48 -13.94 68.64 -12.61
C PHE A 48 -14.71 69.86 -13.12
N LYS A 49 -16.02 69.71 -13.34
CA LYS A 49 -16.89 70.81 -13.74
C LYS A 49 -16.89 71.89 -12.66
N GLU A 50 -17.08 71.53 -11.40
CA GLU A 50 -17.03 72.47 -10.26
C GLU A 50 -15.67 73.19 -10.17
N MET A 51 -14.56 72.45 -10.35
CA MET A 51 -13.21 73.03 -10.37
C MET A 51 -13.03 74.04 -11.51
N SER A 52 -13.62 73.79 -12.68
CA SER A 52 -13.51 74.65 -13.86
C SER A 52 -14.31 75.95 -13.75
N GLU A 53 -15.47 75.92 -13.07
CA GLU A 53 -16.33 77.10 -12.86
C GLU A 53 -15.64 78.19 -12.00
N MET A 54 -14.64 77.81 -11.19
CA MET A 54 -13.85 78.75 -10.40
C MET A 54 -12.95 79.69 -11.22
N ASN A 55 -12.73 79.40 -12.51
CA ASN A 55 -11.99 80.23 -13.48
C ASN A 55 -10.63 80.76 -12.95
N LEU A 56 -9.93 79.94 -12.15
CA LEU A 56 -8.70 80.34 -11.45
C LEU A 56 -7.42 79.85 -12.16
N LEU A 57 -7.50 78.65 -12.74
CA LEU A 57 -6.38 77.93 -13.33
C LEU A 57 -6.84 77.33 -14.66
N ASP A 58 -5.93 77.20 -15.61
CA ASP A 58 -6.17 76.39 -16.80
C ASP A 58 -6.12 74.91 -16.43
N LEU A 59 -7.29 74.26 -16.40
CA LEU A 59 -7.44 72.84 -16.10
C LEU A 59 -7.41 71.97 -17.34
N SER A 60 -7.22 72.53 -18.54
CA SER A 60 -7.23 71.78 -19.81
C SER A 60 -6.21 70.63 -19.84
N PRO A 61 -4.96 70.80 -19.37
CA PRO A 61 -3.99 69.70 -19.33
C PRO A 61 -4.45 68.55 -18.43
N LEU A 62 -5.08 68.90 -17.30
CA LEU A 62 -5.55 67.94 -16.32
C LEU A 62 -6.77 67.17 -16.83
N LYS A 63 -7.69 67.88 -17.49
CA LYS A 63 -8.86 67.28 -18.13
C LYS A 63 -8.44 66.27 -19.20
N SER A 64 -7.46 66.60 -20.03
CA SER A 64 -6.95 65.69 -21.06
C SER A 64 -6.39 64.39 -20.48
N LEU A 65 -5.75 64.44 -19.29
CA LEU A 65 -5.25 63.23 -18.62
C LEU A 65 -6.40 62.36 -18.09
N VAL A 66 -7.44 62.99 -17.53
CA VAL A 66 -8.63 62.29 -17.04
C VAL A 66 -9.42 61.67 -18.18
N ASP A 67 -9.59 62.39 -19.30
CA ASP A 67 -10.19 61.86 -20.53
C ASP A 67 -9.44 60.60 -20.99
N SER A 68 -8.11 60.71 -21.09
CA SER A 68 -7.26 59.58 -21.50
C SER A 68 -7.34 58.39 -20.54
N LEU A 69 -7.40 58.61 -19.22
CA LEU A 69 -7.56 57.55 -18.24
C LEU A 69 -8.86 56.76 -18.48
N PHE A 70 -9.98 57.46 -18.70
CA PHE A 70 -11.27 56.80 -18.89
C PHE A 70 -11.40 56.12 -20.25
N ASP A 71 -10.74 56.64 -21.28
CA ASP A 71 -10.64 55.95 -22.58
C ASP A 71 -9.90 54.61 -22.43
N HIS A 72 -8.77 54.60 -21.72
CA HIS A 72 -8.04 53.37 -21.44
C HIS A 72 -8.84 52.39 -20.57
N ALA A 73 -9.52 52.87 -19.52
CA ALA A 73 -10.34 52.01 -18.66
C ALA A 73 -11.48 51.35 -19.45
N THR A 74 -12.15 52.12 -20.30
CA THR A 74 -13.25 51.61 -21.15
C THR A 74 -12.74 50.58 -22.16
N SER A 75 -11.59 50.85 -22.80
CA SER A 75 -10.95 49.90 -23.71
C SER A 75 -10.56 48.60 -23.01
N TYR A 76 -10.03 48.68 -21.79
CA TYR A 76 -9.68 47.51 -20.99
C TYR A 76 -10.91 46.68 -20.63
N ASP A 77 -11.99 47.31 -20.15
CA ASP A 77 -13.23 46.61 -19.79
C ASP A 77 -13.85 45.90 -20.99
N GLN A 78 -13.79 46.52 -22.17
CA GLN A 78 -14.28 45.94 -23.42
C GLN A 78 -13.46 44.73 -23.86
N GLU A 79 -12.13 44.80 -23.81
CA GLU A 79 -11.24 43.67 -24.09
C GLU A 79 -11.40 42.55 -23.04
N HIS A 80 -11.49 42.89 -21.76
CA HIS A 80 -11.71 41.94 -20.67
C HIS A 80 -13.05 41.21 -20.84
N SER A 81 -14.11 41.92 -21.21
CA SER A 81 -15.41 41.32 -21.53
C SER A 81 -15.36 40.40 -22.75
N ASN A 82 -14.50 40.69 -23.74
CA ASN A 82 -14.30 39.82 -24.91
C ASN A 82 -13.46 38.58 -24.57
N PHE A 83 -12.57 38.68 -23.58
CA PHE A 83 -11.71 37.58 -23.14
C PHE A 83 -12.43 36.59 -22.22
N VAL A 84 -13.38 37.05 -21.41
CA VAL A 84 -14.26 36.20 -20.61
C VAL A 84 -15.36 35.64 -21.51
N ASP A 85 -15.00 34.66 -22.34
CA ASP A 85 -15.99 33.85 -23.05
C ASP A 85 -16.73 33.00 -22.01
N LYS A 86 -18.01 33.31 -21.79
CA LYS A 86 -18.86 32.59 -20.82
C LYS A 86 -18.85 31.07 -21.07
N ALA A 87 -18.66 30.66 -22.33
CA ALA A 87 -18.52 29.25 -22.71
C ALA A 87 -17.22 28.60 -22.16
N HIS A 88 -16.13 29.36 -22.03
CA HIS A 88 -14.88 28.87 -21.46
C HIS A 88 -14.98 28.62 -19.95
N GLU A 89 -15.69 29.50 -19.24
CA GLU A 89 -15.86 29.37 -17.79
C GLU A 89 -16.82 28.23 -17.41
N ASP A 90 -17.92 28.07 -18.15
CA ASP A 90 -18.84 26.94 -17.98
C ASP A 90 -18.13 25.60 -18.22
N LYS A 91 -17.32 25.51 -19.30
CA LYS A 91 -16.53 24.31 -19.62
C LYS A 91 -15.50 24.00 -18.53
N LYS A 92 -14.84 25.02 -17.98
CA LYS A 92 -13.90 24.85 -16.86
C LYS A 92 -14.61 24.29 -15.62
N MET A 93 -15.77 24.81 -15.29
CA MET A 93 -16.56 24.36 -14.14
C MET A 93 -17.04 22.91 -14.31
N GLU A 94 -17.49 22.55 -15.52
CA GLU A 94 -17.87 21.17 -15.85
C GLU A 94 -16.69 20.19 -15.68
N LEU A 95 -15.51 20.54 -16.20
CA LEU A 95 -14.31 19.72 -16.05
C LEU A 95 -13.91 19.54 -14.59
N ILE A 96 -14.02 20.60 -13.78
CA ILE A 96 -13.74 20.54 -12.33
C ILE A 96 -14.75 19.62 -11.63
N SER A 97 -16.03 19.72 -11.96
CA SER A 97 -17.07 18.84 -11.39
C SER A 97 -16.79 17.38 -11.71
N ASN A 98 -16.53 17.07 -12.99
CA ASN A 98 -16.19 15.73 -13.46
C ASN A 98 -14.94 15.17 -12.76
N ALA A 99 -13.91 15.99 -12.54
CA ALA A 99 -12.71 15.56 -11.82
C ALA A 99 -13.00 15.27 -10.33
N LYS A 100 -13.85 16.06 -9.68
CA LYS A 100 -14.25 15.84 -8.28
C LYS A 100 -15.05 14.55 -8.11
N GLU A 101 -15.97 14.24 -9.02
CA GLU A 101 -16.73 12.99 -9.00
C GLU A 101 -15.82 11.76 -9.11
N ARG A 102 -14.88 11.77 -10.06
CA ARG A 102 -13.88 10.70 -10.21
C ARG A 102 -13.02 10.53 -8.95
N LEU A 103 -12.62 11.63 -8.32
CA LEU A 103 -11.86 11.58 -7.06
C LEU A 103 -12.66 10.89 -5.94
N GLN A 104 -13.97 11.13 -5.85
CA GLN A 104 -14.80 10.46 -4.85
C GLN A 104 -14.92 8.96 -5.12
N LEU A 105 -15.09 8.56 -6.38
CA LEU A 105 -15.10 7.14 -6.77
C LEU A 105 -13.78 6.44 -6.37
N PHE A 106 -12.63 7.07 -6.64
CA PHE A 106 -11.33 6.50 -6.27
C PHE A 106 -11.15 6.36 -4.76
N LYS A 107 -11.67 7.29 -3.95
CA LYS A 107 -11.62 7.18 -2.48
C LYS A 107 -12.44 5.98 -1.95
N VAL A 108 -13.59 5.72 -2.56
CA VAL A 108 -14.40 4.53 -2.21
C VAL A 108 -13.66 3.25 -2.58
N GLU A 109 -13.13 3.18 -3.81
CA GLU A 109 -12.37 2.03 -4.30
C GLU A 109 -11.13 1.76 -3.45
N GLU A 110 -10.40 2.80 -3.04
CA GLU A 110 -9.27 2.71 -2.11
C GLU A 110 -9.69 2.08 -0.78
N GLY A 111 -10.82 2.54 -0.21
CA GLY A 111 -11.36 1.99 1.03
C GLY A 111 -11.74 0.51 0.95
N GLU A 112 -12.36 0.10 -0.17
CA GLU A 112 -12.70 -1.31 -0.42
C GLU A 112 -11.45 -2.19 -0.57
N LYS A 113 -10.47 -1.73 -1.37
CA LYS A 113 -9.19 -2.41 -1.54
C LYS A 113 -8.42 -2.52 -0.23
N ALA A 114 -8.41 -1.47 0.61
CA ALA A 114 -7.79 -1.51 1.93
C ALA A 114 -8.43 -2.54 2.85
N LYS A 115 -9.77 -2.64 2.87
CA LYS A 115 -10.50 -3.68 3.61
C LYS A 115 -10.12 -5.08 3.10
N GLN A 116 -10.07 -5.29 1.79
CA GLN A 116 -9.67 -6.57 1.20
C GLN A 116 -8.23 -6.96 1.58
N VAL A 117 -7.28 -6.03 1.51
CA VAL A 117 -5.89 -6.24 1.93
C VAL A 117 -5.83 -6.66 3.40
N SER A 118 -6.58 -5.99 4.28
CA SER A 118 -6.62 -6.32 5.70
C SER A 118 -7.15 -7.74 5.96
N SER A 119 -8.19 -8.16 5.22
CA SER A 119 -8.76 -9.50 5.28
C SER A 119 -7.76 -10.55 4.80
N ASN A 120 -7.14 -10.32 3.64
CA ASN A 120 -6.12 -11.18 3.08
C ASN A 120 -4.92 -11.35 4.02
N LYS A 121 -4.49 -10.28 4.71
CA LYS A 121 -3.40 -10.32 5.70
C LYS A 121 -3.76 -11.24 6.89
N LYS A 122 -5.00 -11.19 7.38
CA LYS A 122 -5.48 -12.09 8.44
C LYS A 122 -5.49 -13.55 7.97
N SER A 123 -6.01 -13.80 6.78
CA SER A 123 -6.02 -15.13 6.16
C SER A 123 -4.60 -15.68 5.96
N LEU A 124 -3.67 -14.87 5.47
CA LEU A 124 -2.27 -15.23 5.30
C LEU A 124 -1.61 -15.61 6.64
N LYS A 125 -1.88 -14.87 7.71
CA LYS A 125 -1.38 -15.20 9.06
C LYS A 125 -1.89 -16.56 9.53
N LYS A 126 -3.15 -16.90 9.25
CA LYS A 126 -3.74 -18.21 9.56
C LYS A 126 -3.06 -19.34 8.77
N VAL A 127 -2.82 -19.13 7.47
CA VAL A 127 -2.11 -20.09 6.62
C VAL A 127 -0.68 -20.32 7.10
N LYS A 128 0.07 -19.24 7.43
CA LYS A 128 1.44 -19.35 7.97
C LYS A 128 1.51 -20.19 9.25
N ARG A 129 0.55 -20.01 10.17
CA ARG A 129 0.46 -20.82 11.39
C ARG A 129 0.21 -22.30 11.09
N LYS A 130 -0.75 -22.60 10.21
CA LYS A 130 -1.03 -23.98 9.79
C LYS A 130 0.20 -24.64 9.15
N LEU A 131 0.93 -23.90 8.31
CA LEU A 131 2.15 -24.38 7.68
C LEU A 131 3.23 -24.76 8.70
N ALA A 132 3.47 -23.90 9.71
CA ALA A 132 4.42 -24.19 10.78
C ALA A 132 4.04 -25.46 11.57
N THR A 133 2.75 -25.64 11.88
CA THR A 133 2.26 -26.86 12.54
C THR A 133 2.51 -28.11 11.69
N LEU A 134 2.22 -28.05 10.38
CA LEU A 134 2.44 -29.17 9.47
C LEU A 134 3.94 -29.50 9.32
N GLN A 135 4.80 -28.49 9.26
CA GLN A 135 6.25 -28.70 9.24
C GLN A 135 6.75 -29.38 10.51
N GLY A 136 6.20 -29.03 11.68
CA GLY A 136 6.49 -29.71 12.95
C GLY A 136 6.07 -31.20 12.91
N LYS A 137 4.84 -31.48 12.47
CA LYS A 137 4.34 -32.86 12.32
C LYS A 137 5.19 -33.69 11.36
N ARG A 138 5.59 -33.10 10.22
CA ARG A 138 6.46 -33.77 9.24
C ARG A 138 7.79 -34.19 9.87
N LYS A 139 8.47 -33.29 10.58
CA LYS A 139 9.73 -33.60 11.27
C LYS A 139 9.55 -34.71 12.31
N GLY A 140 8.44 -34.70 13.06
CA GLY A 140 8.11 -35.76 14.01
C GLY A 140 7.94 -37.12 13.34
N LEU A 141 7.20 -37.18 12.23
CA LEU A 141 7.03 -38.42 11.45
C LEU A 141 8.34 -38.93 10.86
N GLU A 142 9.23 -38.03 10.42
CA GLU A 142 10.54 -38.39 9.88
C GLU A 142 11.42 -39.09 10.92
N ILE A 143 11.38 -38.63 12.18
CA ILE A 143 12.07 -39.29 13.31
C ILE A 143 11.47 -40.68 13.56
N VAL A 144 10.14 -40.78 13.62
CA VAL A 144 9.45 -42.06 13.85
C VAL A 144 9.75 -43.06 12.73
N LEU A 145 9.73 -42.61 11.48
CA LEU A 145 10.04 -43.44 10.31
C LEU A 145 11.49 -43.95 10.36
N LYS A 146 12.45 -43.09 10.72
CA LYS A 146 13.86 -43.49 10.88
C LYS A 146 14.03 -44.56 11.97
N ALA A 147 13.35 -44.39 13.11
CA ALA A 147 13.38 -45.37 14.20
C ALA A 147 12.73 -46.71 13.77
N ALA A 148 11.59 -46.66 13.06
CA ALA A 148 10.93 -47.85 12.55
C ALA A 148 11.80 -48.60 11.53
N ARG A 149 12.46 -47.88 10.61
CA ARG A 149 13.40 -48.48 9.64
C ARG A 149 14.54 -49.21 10.35
N LYS A 150 15.15 -48.59 11.37
CA LYS A 150 16.21 -49.24 12.15
C LYS A 150 15.73 -50.54 12.83
N LYS A 151 14.52 -50.53 13.40
CA LYS A 151 13.94 -51.75 14.00
C LYS A 151 13.70 -52.86 12.98
N VAL A 152 13.28 -52.50 11.76
CA VAL A 152 13.13 -53.47 10.67
C VAL A 152 14.48 -54.07 10.29
N GLU A 153 15.52 -53.25 10.14
CA GLU A 153 16.89 -53.71 9.87
C GLU A 153 17.40 -54.65 10.97
N GLU A 154 17.16 -54.32 12.25
CA GLU A 154 17.51 -55.17 13.39
C GLU A 154 16.77 -56.52 13.38
N ILE A 155 15.48 -56.55 13.01
CA ILE A 155 14.70 -57.79 12.89
C ILE A 155 15.18 -58.62 11.69
N GLN A 156 15.46 -57.99 10.54
CA GLN A 156 15.99 -58.67 9.36
C GLN A 156 17.33 -59.35 9.66
N ALA A 157 18.23 -58.68 10.40
CA ALA A 157 19.49 -59.28 10.83
C ALA A 157 19.29 -60.51 11.73
N LYS A 158 18.28 -60.47 12.63
CA LYS A 158 17.93 -61.64 13.47
C LYS A 158 17.37 -62.79 12.65
N ILE A 159 16.52 -62.51 11.67
CA ILE A 159 15.97 -63.53 10.76
C ILE A 159 17.11 -64.25 10.04
N LEU A 160 18.03 -63.50 9.42
CA LEU A 160 19.19 -64.09 8.73
C LEU A 160 20.03 -64.97 9.66
N ALA A 161 20.32 -64.50 10.87
CA ALA A 161 21.10 -65.28 11.84
C ALA A 161 20.41 -66.60 12.22
N THR A 162 19.08 -66.59 12.36
CA THR A 162 18.30 -67.80 12.65
C THR A 162 18.18 -68.71 11.43
N GLU A 163 18.05 -68.16 10.22
CA GLU A 163 18.07 -68.94 8.97
C GLU A 163 19.42 -69.66 8.79
N ASP A 164 20.54 -68.99 9.05
CA ASP A 164 21.88 -69.58 9.04
C ASP A 164 22.02 -70.70 10.10
N GLU A 165 21.47 -70.49 11.29
CA GLU A 165 21.45 -71.50 12.36
C GLU A 165 20.64 -72.73 11.95
N ILE A 166 19.43 -72.55 11.39
CA ILE A 166 18.60 -73.64 10.87
C ILE A 166 19.36 -74.41 9.79
N PHE A 167 19.96 -73.72 8.82
CA PHE A 167 20.75 -74.36 7.76
C PHE A 167 21.91 -75.18 8.34
N SER A 168 22.56 -74.71 9.40
CA SER A 168 23.60 -75.48 10.09
C SER A 168 23.04 -76.77 10.71
N TYR A 169 21.84 -76.74 11.29
CA TYR A 169 21.21 -77.94 11.87
C TYR A 169 20.69 -78.90 10.81
N GLU A 170 20.12 -78.41 9.71
CA GLU A 170 19.67 -79.25 8.59
C GLU A 170 20.83 -80.00 7.93
N ASN A 171 22.02 -79.39 7.90
CA ASN A 171 23.24 -80.00 7.37
C ASN A 171 24.07 -80.76 8.42
N MET A 172 23.63 -80.82 9.69
CA MET A 172 24.25 -81.75 10.64
C MET A 172 23.96 -83.18 10.17
N ILE A 173 25.03 -83.93 9.95
CA ILE A 173 24.98 -85.32 9.50
C ILE A 173 24.11 -86.12 10.49
N SER A 174 22.93 -86.55 10.03
CA SER A 174 22.15 -87.58 10.70
C SER A 174 22.88 -88.92 10.57
N LEU A 175 22.75 -89.79 11.57
CA LEU A 175 23.36 -91.13 11.61
C LEU A 175 23.40 -91.75 10.21
N THR A 176 24.60 -92.05 9.72
CA THR A 176 24.75 -92.64 8.40
C THR A 176 24.14 -94.05 8.38
N LEU A 177 23.80 -94.56 7.20
CA LEU A 177 23.32 -95.94 7.06
C LEU A 177 24.32 -96.94 7.70
N GLU A 178 25.62 -96.67 7.57
CA GLU A 178 26.70 -97.43 8.20
C GLU A 178 26.66 -97.36 9.73
N ASP A 179 26.40 -96.18 10.31
CA ASP A 179 26.24 -96.02 11.75
C ASP A 179 25.00 -96.77 12.27
N SER A 180 23.92 -96.77 11.49
CA SER A 180 22.69 -97.51 11.79
C SER A 180 22.92 -99.03 11.77
N ILE A 181 23.59 -99.54 10.73
CA ILE A 181 23.98 -100.96 10.62
C ILE A 181 24.88 -101.36 11.78
N ARG A 182 25.88 -100.54 12.11
CA ARG A 182 26.79 -100.80 13.23
C ARG A 182 26.06 -100.80 14.58
N LEU A 183 25.05 -99.95 14.74
CA LEU A 183 24.22 -99.91 15.94
C LEU A 183 23.36 -101.18 16.06
N GLU A 184 22.74 -101.62 14.96
CA GLU A 184 21.91 -102.82 14.93
C GLU A 184 22.73 -104.09 15.23
N GLN A 185 23.93 -104.21 14.66
CA GLN A 185 24.84 -105.32 14.98
C GLN A 185 25.21 -105.36 16.48
N LYS A 186 25.47 -104.19 17.09
CA LYS A 186 25.73 -104.11 18.53
C LYS A 186 24.49 -104.47 19.36
N ARG A 187 23.30 -104.12 18.88
CA ARG A 187 22.02 -104.48 19.49
C ARG A 187 21.80 -105.99 19.48
N GLU A 188 22.01 -106.65 18.34
CA GLU A 188 21.91 -108.10 18.20
C GLU A 188 22.89 -108.83 19.12
N CYS A 189 24.15 -108.37 19.19
CA CYS A 189 25.15 -108.94 20.11
C CYS A 189 24.76 -108.80 21.59
N LEU A 190 24.15 -107.67 21.96
CA LEU A 190 23.65 -107.42 23.31
C LEU A 190 22.47 -108.32 23.64
N GLU A 191 21.51 -108.48 22.71
CA GLU A 191 20.37 -109.41 22.87
C GLU A 191 20.83 -110.85 22.99
N ALA A 192 21.79 -111.29 22.17
CA ALA A 192 22.38 -112.63 22.27
C ALA A 192 23.04 -112.86 23.64
N SER A 193 23.86 -111.91 24.10
CA SER A 193 24.51 -111.99 25.42
C SER A 193 23.50 -112.01 26.57
N HIS A 194 22.40 -111.25 26.47
CA HIS A 194 21.31 -111.26 27.43
C HIS A 194 20.57 -112.60 27.45
N GLN A 195 20.32 -113.19 26.27
CA GLN A 195 19.68 -114.49 26.17
C GLN A 195 20.57 -115.60 26.74
N ASP A 196 21.87 -115.57 26.47
CA ASP A 196 22.83 -116.51 27.05
C ASP A 196 22.86 -116.40 28.59
N LEU A 197 22.86 -115.19 29.14
CA LEU A 197 22.79 -114.97 30.58
C LEU A 197 21.47 -115.52 31.19
N THR A 198 20.35 -115.30 30.49
CA THR A 198 19.03 -115.82 30.89
C THR A 198 18.99 -117.34 30.86
N ASN A 199 19.57 -117.95 29.82
CA ASN A 199 19.69 -119.40 29.68
C ASN A 199 20.63 -120.01 30.73
N TYR A 200 21.70 -119.30 31.12
CA TYR A 200 22.61 -119.74 32.17
C TYR A 200 21.93 -119.76 33.55
N LYS A 201 21.06 -118.79 33.83
CA LYS A 201 20.22 -118.77 35.05
C LYS A 201 19.32 -120.01 35.14
N LEU A 202 18.71 -120.42 34.02
CA LEU A 202 17.86 -121.62 33.94
C LEU A 202 18.63 -122.95 34.13
N ARG A 203 19.97 -122.96 34.06
CA ARG A 203 20.80 -124.13 34.30
C ARG A 203 21.34 -124.24 35.73
N LEU A 204 21.11 -123.21 36.54
CA LEU A 204 21.50 -123.14 37.96
C LEU A 204 20.33 -123.43 38.91
N ASP A 205 19.11 -123.56 38.37
CA ASP A 205 17.91 -124.13 39.02
C ASP A 205 17.78 -125.63 38.70
#